data_AF-A0A3N0WKB9-F1
#
_entry.id   AF-A0A3N0WKB9-F1
#
_cell.length_a   1.000
_cell.length_b   1.000
_cell.length_c   1.000
_cell.angle_alpha   90.00
_cell.angle_beta   90.00
_cell.angle_gamma   90.00
#
_symmetry.space_group_name_H-M   'P 1'
#
loop_
_entity.id
_entity.type
_entity.pdbx_description
1 polymer ?
#
loop_
_entity_poly.entity_id
_entity_poly.type
_entity_poly.pdbx_seq_one_letter_code
_entity_poly.pdbx_strand_id
1 'polypeptide(L)'
;MQDKYDRIDIARRELGLTYEDLKDLFDISPDAIRKAIVVRKNLKPIYFNKFIDQYGISKEWIENGIGEMKLLHEEINEEETKKDNFQFDNNWPIEVVRILQVHKKAFDAIQKIQDNKIEILTKKVESLTKELNKFKSLKKN
;
A
#
# COMPACT_ATOMS: atom_id res chain seq x y z
N MET A 1 -0.92 -33.83 1.34
CA MET A 1 -1.42 -32.73 2.20
C MET A 1 -0.38 -31.63 2.13
N GLN A 2 -0.73 -30.46 1.58
CA GLN A 2 0.20 -29.32 1.58
C GLN A 2 0.38 -28.85 3.01
N ASP A 3 1.62 -28.63 3.44
CA ASP A 3 1.87 -28.06 4.76
C ASP A 3 1.83 -26.53 4.72
N LYS A 4 1.90 -25.90 5.90
CA LYS A 4 1.85 -24.44 6.03
C LYS A 4 3.01 -23.71 5.34
N TYR A 5 4.16 -24.37 5.16
CA TYR A 5 5.31 -23.77 4.48
C TYR A 5 5.12 -23.79 2.96
N ASP A 6 4.58 -24.90 2.44
CA ASP A 6 4.17 -25.01 1.05
C ASP A 6 3.12 -23.94 0.71
N ARG A 7 2.15 -23.71 1.62
CA ARG A 7 1.14 -22.66 1.46
C ARG A 7 1.70 -21.24 1.48
N ILE A 8 2.69 -20.94 2.32
CA ILE A 8 3.39 -19.65 2.26
C ILE A 8 4.12 -19.47 0.92
N ASP A 9 4.77 -20.52 0.41
CA ASP A 9 5.48 -20.41 -0.87
C ASP A 9 4.52 -20.28 -2.05
N ILE A 10 3.35 -20.90 -1.98
CA ILE A 10 2.26 -20.68 -2.94
C ILE A 10 1.78 -19.23 -2.87
N ALA A 11 1.43 -18.72 -1.69
CA ALA A 11 0.96 -17.35 -1.52
C ALA A 11 1.99 -16.33 -2.03
N ARG A 12 3.29 -16.54 -1.74
CA ARG A 12 4.39 -15.72 -2.27
C ARG A 12 4.38 -15.69 -3.80
N ARG A 13 4.25 -16.85 -4.46
CA ARG A 13 4.22 -16.97 -5.92
C ARG A 13 3.00 -16.30 -6.54
N GLU A 14 1.83 -16.51 -5.94
CA GLU A 14 0.57 -15.89 -6.38
C GLU A 14 0.58 -14.36 -6.23
N LEU A 15 1.31 -13.84 -5.25
CA LEU A 15 1.55 -12.40 -5.08
C LEU A 15 2.65 -11.84 -6.00
N GLY A 16 3.33 -12.69 -6.77
CA GLY A 16 4.44 -12.28 -7.64
C GLY A 16 5.72 -11.87 -6.89
N LEU A 17 5.84 -12.23 -5.60
CA LEU A 17 6.94 -11.79 -4.74
C LEU A 17 8.16 -12.69 -4.93
N THR A 18 9.34 -12.09 -4.98
CA THR A 18 10.61 -12.81 -4.91
C THR A 18 11.04 -13.02 -3.45
N TYR A 19 12.06 -13.84 -3.21
CA TYR A 19 12.66 -13.94 -1.88
C TYR A 19 13.40 -12.67 -1.46
N GLU A 20 13.79 -11.82 -2.42
CA GLU A 20 14.41 -10.52 -2.13
C GLU A 20 13.39 -9.56 -1.53
N ASP A 21 12.16 -9.55 -2.06
CA ASP A 21 11.08 -8.67 -1.56
C ASP A 21 10.68 -8.99 -0.12
N LEU A 22 10.91 -10.23 0.33
CA LEU A 22 10.63 -10.67 1.71
C LEU A 22 11.74 -10.34 2.70
N LYS A 23 12.91 -9.88 2.22
CA LYS A 23 14.06 -9.56 3.06
C LYS A 23 13.74 -8.50 4.09
N ASP A 24 13.12 -7.40 3.67
CA ASP A 24 12.81 -6.27 4.55
C ASP A 24 11.69 -6.64 5.54
N LEU A 25 10.74 -7.47 5.09
CA LEU A 25 9.65 -7.94 5.95
C LEU A 25 10.15 -8.87 7.08
N PHE A 26 11.05 -9.79 6.74
CA PHE A 26 11.55 -10.80 7.68
C PHE A 26 12.87 -10.41 8.37
N ASP A 27 13.51 -9.33 7.94
CA ASP A 27 14.82 -8.87 8.44
C ASP A 27 15.88 -9.99 8.42
N ILE A 28 15.87 -10.79 7.35
CA ILE A 28 16.81 -11.90 7.14
C ILE A 28 17.15 -12.03 5.66
N SER A 29 18.27 -12.70 5.35
CA SER A 29 18.73 -12.83 3.98
C SER A 29 17.78 -13.68 3.11
N PRO A 30 17.64 -13.37 1.81
CA PRO A 30 16.79 -14.12 0.87
C PRO A 30 17.07 -15.63 0.85
N ASP A 31 18.35 -16.02 0.92
CA ASP A 31 18.74 -17.43 0.99
C ASP A 31 18.30 -18.10 2.30
N ALA A 32 18.33 -17.38 3.42
CA ALA A 32 17.79 -17.87 4.68
C ALA A 32 16.27 -18.04 4.61
N ILE A 33 15.55 -17.12 3.95
CA ILE A 33 14.10 -17.20 3.72
C ILE A 33 13.77 -18.45 2.89
N ARG A 34 14.43 -18.63 1.75
CA ARG A 34 14.25 -19.80 0.89
C ARG A 34 14.51 -21.09 1.65
N LYS A 35 15.60 -21.14 2.43
CA LYS A 35 15.91 -22.31 3.26
C LYS A 35 14.86 -22.55 4.34
N ALA A 36 14.35 -21.51 4.99
CA ALA A 36 13.36 -21.64 6.05
C ALA A 36 11.99 -22.12 5.55
N ILE A 37 11.59 -21.70 4.34
CA ILE A 37 10.30 -22.04 3.73
C ILE A 37 10.38 -23.39 3.00
N VAL A 38 11.31 -23.53 2.06
CA VAL A 38 11.32 -24.67 1.11
C VAL A 38 12.15 -25.84 1.62
N VAL A 39 13.35 -25.56 2.18
CA VAL A 39 14.35 -26.62 2.45
C VAL A 39 14.18 -27.22 3.84
N ARG A 40 14.07 -26.38 4.86
CA ARG A 40 14.11 -26.75 6.28
C ARG A 40 12.75 -26.76 6.93
N LYS A 41 11.77 -26.07 6.35
CA LYS A 41 10.38 -26.00 6.84
C LYS A 41 10.34 -25.65 8.33
N ASN A 42 11.04 -24.59 8.70
CA ASN A 42 11.27 -24.19 10.09
C ASN A 42 11.18 -22.66 10.30
N LEU A 43 10.46 -21.98 9.42
CA LEU A 43 10.16 -20.55 9.59
C LEU A 43 9.47 -20.29 10.94
N LYS A 44 9.93 -19.27 11.67
CA LYS A 44 9.38 -18.92 12.97
C LYS A 44 7.95 -18.37 12.84
N PRO A 45 7.04 -18.64 13.80
CA PRO A 45 5.66 -18.13 13.79
C PRO A 45 5.55 -16.62 13.60
N ILE A 46 6.49 -15.84 14.14
CA ILE A 46 6.50 -14.38 13.99
C ILE A 46 6.53 -13.92 12.52
N TYR A 47 7.21 -14.66 11.65
CA TYR A 47 7.30 -14.34 10.24
C TYR A 47 6.03 -14.70 9.47
N PHE A 48 5.33 -15.75 9.90
CA PHE A 48 4.00 -16.07 9.36
C PHE A 48 3.03 -14.93 9.65
N ASN A 49 2.98 -14.45 10.90
CA ASN A 49 2.09 -13.36 11.29
C ASN A 49 2.41 -12.09 10.50
N LYS A 50 3.69 -11.71 10.39
CA LYS A 50 4.11 -10.57 9.57
C LYS A 50 3.67 -10.69 8.11
N PHE A 51 3.78 -11.88 7.51
CA PHE A 51 3.37 -12.12 6.13
C PHE A 51 1.85 -12.06 5.96
N ILE A 52 1.10 -12.63 6.92
CA ILE A 52 -0.36 -12.56 6.98
C ILE A 52 -0.83 -11.11 7.05
N ASP A 53 -0.29 -10.34 7.99
CA ASP A 53 -0.71 -8.97 8.25
C ASP A 53 -0.34 -8.06 7.07
N GLN A 54 0.85 -8.23 6.49
CA GLN A 54 1.33 -7.37 5.39
C GLN A 54 0.56 -7.59 4.09
N TYR A 55 0.19 -8.83 3.77
CA TYR A 55 -0.39 -9.18 2.48
C TYR A 55 -1.86 -9.60 2.56
N GLY A 56 -2.51 -9.43 3.72
CA GLY A 56 -3.92 -9.76 3.91
C GLY A 56 -4.25 -11.23 3.65
N ILE A 57 -3.37 -12.15 4.07
CA ILE A 57 -3.53 -13.59 3.84
C ILE A 57 -4.30 -14.24 5.00
N SER A 58 -5.25 -15.11 4.71
CA SER A 58 -6.00 -15.83 5.74
C SER A 58 -5.07 -16.73 6.57
N LYS A 59 -5.06 -16.50 7.89
CA LYS A 59 -4.35 -17.35 8.84
C LYS A 59 -4.87 -18.79 8.82
N GLU A 60 -6.18 -18.96 8.73
CA GLU A 60 -6.82 -20.27 8.69
C GLU A 60 -6.45 -21.05 7.42
N TRP A 61 -6.33 -20.34 6.30
CA TRP A 61 -5.83 -20.92 5.06
C TRP A 61 -4.37 -21.37 5.19
N ILE A 62 -3.49 -20.55 5.78
CA ILE A 62 -2.09 -20.95 6.01
C ILE A 62 -1.98 -22.15 6.96
N GLU A 63 -2.72 -22.17 8.06
CA GLU A 63 -2.59 -23.21 9.08
C GLU A 63 -3.25 -24.53 8.66
N ASN A 64 -4.44 -24.47 8.06
CA ASN A 64 -5.28 -25.65 7.82
C ASN A 64 -5.59 -25.89 6.34
N GLY A 65 -5.35 -24.92 5.46
CA GLY A 65 -5.73 -24.99 4.04
C GLY A 65 -7.23 -24.81 3.81
N ILE A 66 -7.94 -24.20 4.76
CA ILE A 66 -9.39 -24.01 4.73
C ILE A 66 -9.70 -22.56 4.35
N GLY A 67 -10.70 -22.36 3.49
CA GLY A 67 -11.18 -21.04 3.08
C GLY A 67 -10.37 -20.41 1.94
N GLU A 68 -10.59 -19.11 1.73
CA GLU A 68 -9.89 -18.32 0.71
C GLU A 68 -8.50 -17.89 1.18
N MET A 69 -7.53 -17.87 0.25
CA MET A 69 -6.15 -17.47 0.54
C MET A 69 -6.06 -15.99 0.91
N LYS A 70 -6.60 -15.12 0.06
CA LYS A 70 -6.65 -13.68 0.31
C LYS A 70 -7.92 -13.38 1.08
N LEU A 71 -7.77 -12.65 2.16
CA LEU A 71 -8.91 -11.93 2.72
C LEU A 71 -9.24 -10.86 1.68
N LEU A 72 -10.47 -10.89 1.14
CA LEU A 72 -11.03 -9.75 0.44
C LEU A 72 -11.11 -8.62 1.47
N HIS A 73 -10.00 -7.90 1.66
CA HIS A 73 -10.16 -6.48 1.88
C HIS A 73 -10.80 -6.00 0.61
N GLU A 74 -12.06 -5.58 0.71
CA GLU A 74 -12.67 -4.75 -0.32
C GLU A 74 -11.58 -3.81 -0.79
N GLU A 75 -11.19 -3.97 -2.06
CA GLU A 75 -10.44 -2.97 -2.76
C GLU A 75 -11.17 -1.67 -2.42
N ILE A 76 -10.51 -0.78 -1.68
CA ILE A 76 -10.91 0.61 -1.67
C ILE A 76 -10.59 1.05 -3.09
N ASN A 77 -11.48 0.69 -4.01
CA ASN A 77 -11.55 1.24 -5.34
C ASN A 77 -11.59 2.74 -5.09
N GLU A 78 -10.61 3.45 -5.63
CA GLU A 78 -10.53 4.91 -5.64
C GLU A 78 -11.71 5.57 -6.39
N GLU A 79 -12.77 4.81 -6.70
CA GLU A 79 -13.96 5.23 -7.42
C GLU A 79 -15.23 4.82 -6.65
N GLU A 80 -15.39 5.30 -5.43
CA GLU A 80 -16.69 5.71 -4.91
C GLU A 80 -16.44 6.50 -3.63
N THR A 81 -16.39 7.82 -3.76
CA THR A 81 -16.59 8.70 -2.61
C THR A 81 -18.01 8.50 -2.10
N LYS A 82 -18.23 7.43 -1.34
CA LYS A 82 -19.21 7.49 -0.26
C LYS A 82 -18.70 8.62 0.62
N LYS A 83 -19.36 9.76 0.49
CA LYS A 83 -19.41 10.75 1.56
C LYS A 83 -19.91 9.97 2.77
N ASP A 84 -18.98 9.42 3.54
CA ASP A 84 -19.26 9.07 4.92
C ASP A 84 -19.72 10.37 5.53
N ASN A 85 -21.04 10.51 5.63
CA ASN A 85 -21.67 11.48 6.49
C ASN A 85 -21.30 11.05 7.90
N PHE A 86 -20.07 11.37 8.29
CA PHE A 86 -19.59 11.27 9.65
C PHE A 86 -20.44 12.26 10.45
N GLN A 87 -21.57 11.78 10.96
CA GLN A 87 -22.38 12.56 11.87
C GLN A 87 -21.61 12.59 13.18
N PHE A 88 -21.13 13.79 13.54
CA PHE A 88 -20.59 14.04 14.86
C PHE A 88 -21.71 13.77 15.87
N ASP A 89 -21.72 12.59 16.49
CA ASP A 89 -22.56 12.38 17.66
C ASP A 89 -21.95 13.15 18.85
N ASN A 90 -22.81 13.66 19.73
CA ASN A 90 -22.42 14.49 20.87
C ASN A 90 -21.75 13.70 22.01
N ASN A 91 -21.40 12.43 21.79
CA ASN A 91 -20.89 11.51 22.80
C ASN A 91 -19.38 11.29 22.70
N TRP A 92 -18.70 11.97 21.76
CA TRP A 92 -17.24 11.91 21.63
C TRP A 92 -16.57 12.72 22.74
N PRO A 93 -15.49 12.18 23.37
CA PRO A 93 -14.72 12.97 24.32
C PRO A 93 -14.21 14.26 23.68
N ILE A 94 -14.39 15.39 24.36
CA ILE A 94 -14.05 16.75 23.89
C ILE A 94 -12.62 16.83 23.34
N GLU A 95 -11.70 16.09 23.95
CA GLU A 95 -10.30 16.03 23.52
C GLU A 95 -10.14 15.42 22.13
N VAL A 96 -10.91 14.37 21.82
CA VAL A 96 -10.88 13.72 20.51
C VAL A 96 -11.44 14.66 19.44
N VAL A 97 -12.53 15.38 19.74
CA VAL A 97 -13.11 16.38 18.83
C VAL A 97 -12.10 17.48 18.53
N ARG A 98 -11.37 17.97 19.54
CA ARG A 98 -10.34 19.00 19.36
C ARG A 98 -9.18 18.50 18.49
N ILE A 99 -8.69 17.29 18.73
CA ILE A 99 -7.61 16.68 17.93
C ILE A 99 -8.04 16.55 16.47
N LEU A 100 -9.26 16.07 16.21
CA LEU A 100 -9.80 15.92 14.86
C LEU A 100 -9.93 17.26 14.13
N GLN A 101 -10.36 18.32 14.82
CA GLN A 101 -10.43 19.66 14.24
C GLN A 101 -9.04 20.20 13.86
N VAL A 102 -8.02 19.96 14.69
CA VAL A 102 -6.65 20.36 14.39
C VAL A 102 -6.09 19.59 13.19
N HIS A 103 -6.30 18.27 13.15
CA HIS A 103 -5.90 17.44 12.02
C HIS A 103 -6.59 17.85 10.72
N LYS A 104 -7.90 18.15 10.77
CA LYS A 104 -8.63 18.63 9.60
C LYS A 104 -8.03 19.92 9.04
N LYS A 105 -7.74 20.90 9.90
CA LYS A 105 -7.09 22.15 9.48
C LYS A 105 -5.72 21.93 8.86
N ALA A 106 -4.92 21.02 9.43
CA ALA A 106 -3.61 20.67 8.90
C ALA A 106 -3.72 20.02 7.52
N PHE A 107 -4.68 19.09 7.35
CA PHE A 107 -4.97 18.45 6.08
C PHE A 107 -5.40 19.46 5.01
N ASP A 108 -6.34 20.35 5.33
CA ASP A 108 -6.81 21.41 4.41
C ASP A 108 -5.67 22.33 3.97
N ALA A 109 -4.74 22.65 4.88
CA ALA A 109 -3.57 23.46 4.57
C ALA A 109 -2.59 22.73 3.63
N ILE A 110 -2.36 21.43 3.85
CA ILE A 110 -1.52 20.61 2.98
C ILE A 110 -2.13 20.51 1.59
N GLN A 111 -3.44 20.27 1.50
CA GLN A 111 -4.16 20.19 0.23
C GLN A 111 -3.99 21.48 -0.57
N LYS A 112 -4.17 22.63 0.07
CA LYS A 112 -3.97 23.94 -0.57
C LYS A 112 -2.55 24.15 -1.09
N ILE A 113 -1.52 23.67 -0.36
CA ILE A 113 -0.13 23.75 -0.82
C ILE A 113 0.09 22.88 -2.06
N GLN A 114 -0.52 21.69 -2.09
CA GLN A 114 -0.44 20.80 -3.25
C GLN A 114 -1.11 21.41 -4.47
N ASP A 115 -2.31 21.96 -4.32
CA ASP A 115 -3.04 22.60 -5.41
C ASP A 115 -2.24 23.76 -6.02
N ASN A 116 -1.66 24.61 -5.17
CA ASN A 116 -0.78 25.70 -5.61
C ASN A 116 0.46 25.18 -6.37
N LYS A 117 1.06 24.07 -5.90
CA LYS A 117 2.22 23.48 -6.55
C LYS A 117 1.87 22.94 -7.93
N ILE A 118 0.72 22.28 -8.06
CA ILE A 118 0.19 21.80 -9.34
C ILE A 118 -0.01 22.98 -10.29
N GLU A 119 -0.65 24.05 -9.84
CA GLU A 119 -0.87 25.25 -10.67
C GLU A 119 0.44 25.83 -11.21
N ILE A 120 1.45 25.97 -10.35
CA ILE A 120 2.78 26.48 -10.75
C ILE A 120 3.44 25.55 -11.77
N LEU A 121 3.39 24.24 -11.55
CA LEU A 121 3.99 23.26 -12.47
C LEU A 121 3.28 23.26 -13.81
N THR A 122 1.95 23.32 -13.84
CA THR A 122 1.17 23.43 -15.08
C THR A 122 1.58 24.65 -15.89
N LYS A 123 1.68 25.83 -15.26
CA LYS A 123 2.14 27.05 -15.95
C LYS A 123 3.56 26.91 -16.53
N LYS A 124 4.46 26.26 -15.80
CA LYS A 124 5.84 26.01 -16.28
C LYS A 124 5.84 25.06 -17.49
N VAL A 125 5.07 23.98 -17.44
CA VAL A 125 4.94 23.03 -18.54
C VAL A 125 4.37 23.71 -19.79
N GLU A 126 3.37 24.57 -19.63
CA GLU A 126 2.81 25.34 -20.74
C GLU A 126 3.83 26.29 -21.38
N SER A 127 4.61 27.02 -20.56
CA SER A 127 5.68 27.90 -21.06
C SER A 127 6.74 27.12 -21.84
N LEU A 128 7.23 26.03 -21.28
CA LEU A 128 8.25 25.18 -21.91
C LEU A 128 7.73 24.57 -23.21
N THR A 129 6.47 24.14 -23.23
CA THR A 129 5.81 23.63 -24.45
C THR A 129 5.76 24.69 -25.55
N LYS A 130 5.41 25.94 -25.20
CA LYS A 130 5.40 27.06 -26.14
C LYS A 130 6.80 27.37 -26.69
N GLU A 131 7.81 27.43 -25.83
CA GLU A 131 9.20 27.65 -26.22
C GLU A 131 9.70 26.53 -27.15
N LEU A 132 9.46 25.27 -26.79
CA LEU A 132 9.84 24.12 -27.61
C LEU A 132 9.22 24.18 -29.01
N ASN A 133 7.94 24.55 -29.10
CA ASN A 133 7.25 24.69 -30.38
C ASN A 133 7.83 25.83 -31.22
N LYS A 134 8.21 26.96 -30.60
CA LYS A 134 8.90 28.07 -31.27
C LYS A 134 10.28 27.65 -31.81
N PHE A 135 11.05 26.88 -31.04
CA PHE A 135 12.33 26.33 -31.51
C PHE A 135 12.14 25.35 -32.67
N LYS A 136 11.13 24.47 -32.60
CA LYS A 136 10.79 23.54 -33.68
C LYS A 136 10.38 24.26 -34.97
N SER A 137 9.66 25.37 -34.89
CA SER A 137 9.30 26.16 -36.08
C SER A 137 10.50 26.89 -36.70
N LEU A 138 11.46 27.35 -35.88
CA LEU A 138 12.67 28.01 -36.37
C LEU A 138 13.64 27.04 -37.08
N LYS A 139 13.61 25.76 -36.72
CA LYS A 139 14.47 24.71 -37.31
C LYS A 139 13.92 24.12 -38.62
N LYS A 140 12.69 24.49 -38.99
CA LYS A 140 12.00 24.05 -40.24
C LYS A 140 12.14 25.05 -41.40
N ASN A 141 12.74 26.21 -41.15
CA ASN A 141 13.23 27.15 -42.17
C ASN A 141 14.73 26.99 -42.33
#